data_AF-A0A4S2QZV4-F1
#
_entry.id   AF-A0A4S2QZV4-F1
#
_cell.length_a   1.000
_cell.length_b   1.000
_cell.length_c   1.000
_cell.angle_alpha   90.00
_cell.angle_beta   90.00
_cell.angle_gamma   90.00
#
_symmetry.space_group_name_H-M   'P 1'
#
loop_
_entity.id
_entity.type
_entity.pdbx_description
1 polymer ?
#
loop_
_entity_poly.entity_id
_entity_poly.type
_entity_poly.pdbx_seq_one_letter_code
_entity_poly.pdbx_strand_id
1 'polypeptide(L)'
;MRTRPAGRHAGTATLYLLDPDRAPERLARSEAGVTGSLPVPRADACTRRPVLWLRSSERIVESHAFLVADLGEVMPAHLTYTPPPESGQPARAPREAVSAEARRVWARGACELADLRDSGVRAVNNWKFGRQELPQGAGRAAWV
;
A
#
# COMPACT_ATOMS: atom_id res chain seq x y z
N MET A 1 9.46 -7.85 -38.57
CA MET A 1 8.40 -8.08 -37.57
C MET A 1 8.57 -7.04 -36.47
N ARG A 2 7.81 -5.93 -36.51
CA ARG A 2 7.97 -4.80 -35.57
C ARG A 2 7.16 -5.11 -34.30
N THR A 3 7.84 -5.17 -33.15
CA THR A 3 7.21 -5.22 -31.83
C THR A 3 6.34 -3.98 -31.65
N ARG A 4 5.04 -4.17 -31.45
CA ARG A 4 4.12 -3.09 -31.01
C ARG A 4 4.64 -2.50 -29.69
N PRO A 5 4.62 -1.18 -29.48
CA PRO A 5 4.85 -0.63 -28.16
C PRO A 5 3.76 -1.17 -27.24
N ALA A 6 4.15 -1.83 -26.15
CA ALA A 6 3.21 -2.29 -25.14
C ALA A 6 2.44 -1.07 -24.62
N GLY A 7 1.15 -0.99 -24.91
CA GLY A 7 0.27 -0.09 -24.17
C GLY A 7 0.47 -0.36 -22.68
N ARG A 8 0.48 0.67 -21.84
CA ARG A 8 0.68 0.50 -20.39
C ARG A 8 -0.61 -0.09 -19.79
N HIS A 9 -0.74 -1.41 -19.92
CA HIS A 9 -1.88 -2.21 -19.51
C HIS A 9 -2.09 -2.17 -17.99
N ALA A 10 -3.30 -2.59 -17.56
CA ALA A 10 -3.57 -2.95 -16.17
C ALA A 10 -2.42 -3.78 -15.59
N GLY A 11 -2.05 -3.49 -14.35
CA GLY A 11 -0.79 -3.96 -13.78
C GLY A 11 -0.97 -4.60 -12.42
N THR A 12 -0.20 -5.65 -12.18
CA THR A 12 0.02 -6.24 -10.86
C THR A 12 1.50 -6.18 -10.53
N ALA A 13 1.82 -5.83 -9.29
CA ALA A 13 3.18 -5.78 -8.80
C ALA A 13 3.22 -6.11 -7.31
N THR A 14 4.36 -6.60 -6.85
CA THR A 14 4.69 -6.69 -5.44
C THR A 14 5.27 -5.35 -4.99
N LEU A 15 4.75 -4.79 -3.90
CA LEU A 15 5.34 -3.67 -3.18
C LEU A 15 5.76 -4.12 -1.79
N TYR A 16 6.89 -3.64 -1.26
CA TYR A 16 7.33 -3.96 0.09
C TYR A 16 7.13 -2.74 0.99
N LEU A 17 6.24 -2.85 1.98
CA LEU A 17 5.90 -1.71 2.84
C LEU A 17 7.10 -1.23 3.67
N LEU A 18 7.99 -2.15 4.07
CA LEU A 18 9.21 -1.84 4.83
C LEU A 18 10.30 -1.15 3.99
N ASP A 19 10.10 -1.02 2.68
CA ASP A 19 11.02 -0.34 1.75
C ASP A 19 10.22 0.66 0.90
N PRO A 20 9.81 1.80 1.48
CA PRO A 20 8.79 2.67 0.90
C PRO A 20 9.22 3.38 -0.39
N ASP A 21 10.51 3.51 -0.63
CA ASP A 21 11.07 4.15 -1.82
C ASP A 21 11.42 3.14 -2.93
N ARG A 22 11.38 1.82 -2.65
CA ARG A 22 11.56 0.78 -3.66
C ARG A 22 10.43 0.77 -4.68
N ALA A 23 10.82 0.65 -5.95
CA ALA A 23 9.87 0.54 -7.04
C ALA A 23 9.09 -0.78 -6.95
N PRO A 24 7.78 -0.79 -7.26
CA PRO A 24 7.00 -2.02 -7.32
C PRO A 24 7.57 -3.01 -8.35
N GLU A 25 7.66 -4.28 -7.96
CA GLU A 25 8.17 -5.37 -8.78
C GLU A 25 7.03 -6.02 -9.55
N ARG A 26 7.03 -5.90 -10.88
CA ARG A 26 5.96 -6.47 -11.71
C ARG A 26 5.80 -7.97 -11.46
N LEU A 27 4.57 -8.40 -11.20
CA LEU A 27 4.22 -9.81 -11.22
C LEU A 27 4.05 -10.26 -12.67
N ALA A 28 4.82 -11.27 -13.07
CA ALA A 28 4.67 -11.89 -14.37
C ALA A 28 3.24 -12.46 -14.51
N ARG A 29 2.73 -12.47 -15.73
CA ARG A 29 1.45 -13.10 -16.05
C ARG A 29 1.70 -14.21 -17.05
N SER A 30 1.15 -15.39 -16.79
CA SER A 30 1.18 -16.50 -17.73
C SER A 30 0.30 -16.21 -18.95
N GLU A 31 0.45 -17.01 -20.00
CA GLU A 31 -0.41 -16.94 -21.18
C GLU A 31 -1.88 -17.22 -20.85
N ALA A 32 -2.13 -18.03 -19.81
CA ALA A 32 -3.47 -18.26 -19.25
C ALA A 32 -4.02 -17.07 -18.42
N GLY A 33 -3.26 -15.97 -18.32
CA GLY A 33 -3.68 -14.74 -17.64
C GLY A 33 -3.46 -14.74 -16.12
N VAL A 34 -2.92 -15.82 -15.55
CA VAL A 34 -2.64 -15.99 -14.11
C VAL A 34 -1.38 -15.23 -13.73
N THR A 35 -1.42 -14.44 -12.65
CA THR A 35 -0.23 -13.77 -12.10
C THR A 35 0.68 -14.77 -11.39
N GLY A 36 1.99 -14.52 -11.41
CA GLY A 36 2.91 -15.19 -10.48
C GLY A 36 2.51 -14.95 -9.02
N SER A 37 2.99 -15.84 -8.13
CA SER A 37 2.70 -15.76 -6.70
C SER A 37 3.30 -14.52 -6.06
N LEU A 38 2.56 -13.93 -5.12
CA LEU A 38 3.08 -12.94 -4.20
C LEU A 38 3.90 -13.66 -3.11
N PRO A 39 5.06 -13.13 -2.66
CA PRO A 39 5.72 -13.65 -1.49
C PRO A 39 4.80 -13.61 -0.27
N VAL A 40 4.70 -14.71 0.48
CA VAL A 40 3.87 -14.78 1.69
C VAL A 40 4.61 -14.11 2.86
N PRO A 41 3.98 -13.18 3.61
CA PRO A 41 4.60 -12.61 4.79
C PRO A 41 4.83 -13.68 5.85
N ARG A 42 6.03 -13.73 6.44
CA ARG A 42 6.31 -14.57 7.59
C ARG A 42 5.75 -13.95 8.87
N ALA A 43 5.14 -14.77 9.72
CA ALA A 43 4.46 -14.32 10.94
C ALA A 43 5.44 -13.88 12.04
N ASP A 44 6.57 -14.57 12.15
CA ASP A 44 7.57 -14.46 13.23
C ASP A 44 8.64 -13.38 13.01
N ALA A 45 8.72 -12.81 11.81
CA ALA A 45 9.75 -11.83 11.48
C ALA A 45 9.15 -10.65 10.68
N CYS A 46 9.28 -9.43 11.22
CA CYS A 46 8.98 -8.21 10.46
C CYS A 46 10.18 -7.75 9.63
N THR A 47 10.71 -8.63 8.79
CA THR A 47 11.82 -8.32 7.87
C THR A 47 11.32 -8.03 6.47
N ARG A 48 10.11 -8.51 6.13
CA ARG A 48 9.48 -8.27 4.83
C ARG A 48 7.96 -8.18 5.00
N ARG A 49 7.36 -7.15 4.39
CA ARG A 49 5.91 -6.95 4.32
C ARG A 49 5.49 -6.73 2.86
N PRO A 50 5.40 -7.81 2.07
CA PRO A 50 4.91 -7.74 0.70
C PRO A 50 3.40 -7.44 0.68
N VAL A 51 2.98 -6.58 -0.23
CA VAL A 51 1.58 -6.31 -0.56
C VAL A 51 1.39 -6.34 -2.06
N LEU A 52 0.17 -6.63 -2.50
CA LEU A 52 -0.20 -6.62 -3.90
C LEU A 52 -0.60 -5.20 -4.30
N TRP A 53 0.11 -4.65 -5.28
CA TRP A 53 -0.26 -3.41 -5.96
C TRP A 53 -1.07 -3.74 -7.21
N LEU A 54 -2.28 -3.22 -7.28
CA LEU A 54 -3.21 -3.36 -8.39
C LEU A 54 -3.35 -2.02 -9.09
N ARG A 55 -3.32 -2.03 -10.42
CA ARG A 55 -3.60 -0.85 -11.25
C ARG A 55 -4.60 -1.20 -12.33
N SER A 56 -5.67 -0.40 -12.43
CA SER A 56 -6.67 -0.52 -13.48
C SER A 56 -6.06 -0.24 -14.86
N SER A 57 -6.72 -0.74 -15.92
CA SER A 57 -6.28 -0.44 -17.27
C SER A 57 -6.47 1.05 -17.55
N GLU A 58 -5.56 1.66 -18.31
CA GLU A 58 -5.71 3.03 -18.84
C GLU A 58 -6.93 3.20 -19.78
N ARG A 59 -7.63 2.10 -20.13
CA ARG A 59 -8.89 2.13 -20.88
C ARG A 59 -10.10 2.46 -19.99
N ILE A 60 -9.95 2.28 -18.68
CA ILE A 60 -10.92 2.72 -17.69
C ILE A 60 -10.55 4.16 -17.38
N VAL A 61 -11.53 5.07 -17.48
CA VAL A 61 -11.37 6.53 -17.32
C VAL A 61 -10.62 6.88 -16.04
N GLU A 62 -10.77 6.04 -15.03
CA GLU A 62 -10.17 6.20 -13.74
C GLU A 62 -8.99 5.21 -13.61
N SER A 63 -7.79 5.69 -13.92
CA SER A 63 -6.52 4.96 -13.78
C SER A 63 -6.15 4.80 -12.29
N HIS A 64 -7.00 4.10 -11.54
CA HIS A 64 -6.84 3.83 -10.12
C HIS A 64 -5.73 2.82 -9.86
N ALA A 65 -5.00 3.05 -8.77
CA ALA A 65 -4.08 2.09 -8.22
C ALA A 65 -4.28 1.98 -6.72
N PHE A 66 -4.28 0.76 -6.20
CA PHE A 66 -4.55 0.46 -4.80
C PHE A 66 -3.68 -0.67 -4.29
N LEU A 67 -3.52 -0.75 -2.97
CA LEU A 67 -2.72 -1.77 -2.29
C LEU A 67 -3.64 -2.70 -1.50
N VAL A 68 -3.40 -4.00 -1.60
CA VAL A 68 -4.07 -4.99 -0.76
C VAL A 68 -3.06 -5.88 -0.05
N ALA A 69 -3.31 -6.19 1.22
CA ALA A 69 -2.47 -7.06 2.05
C ALA A 69 -3.14 -8.42 2.25
N ASP A 70 -2.32 -9.47 2.20
CA ASP A 70 -2.73 -10.80 2.66
C ASP A 70 -2.59 -10.86 4.18
N LEU A 71 -3.72 -11.06 4.86
CA LEU A 71 -3.82 -11.21 6.32
C LEU A 71 -4.23 -12.65 6.73
N GLY A 72 -4.09 -13.64 5.84
CA GLY A 72 -4.49 -15.04 6.10
C GLY A 72 -5.95 -15.36 5.78
N GLU A 73 -6.69 -14.39 5.25
CA GLU A 73 -8.14 -14.47 5.01
C GLU A 73 -8.48 -14.79 3.55
N VAL A 74 -9.73 -15.18 3.30
CA VAL A 74 -10.24 -15.45 1.94
C VAL A 74 -10.17 -14.21 1.04
N MET A 75 -10.31 -13.02 1.61
CA MET A 75 -10.26 -11.74 0.90
C MET A 75 -9.11 -10.89 1.45
N PRO A 76 -8.30 -10.25 0.60
CA PRO A 76 -7.21 -9.41 1.08
C PRO A 76 -7.75 -8.08 1.65
N ALA A 77 -6.99 -7.48 2.56
CA ALA A 77 -7.36 -6.21 3.17
C ALA A 77 -6.88 -5.02 2.34
N HIS A 78 -7.79 -4.08 2.01
CA HIS A 78 -7.44 -2.84 1.30
C HIS A 78 -6.68 -1.88 2.22
N LEU A 79 -5.52 -1.41 1.77
CA LEU A 79 -4.71 -0.46 2.52
C LEU A 79 -4.97 0.97 2.02
N THR A 80 -5.36 1.83 2.97
CA THR A 80 -5.63 3.24 2.73
C THR A 80 -4.79 4.13 3.65
N TYR A 81 -4.77 5.42 3.34
CA TYR A 81 -4.05 6.44 4.09
C TYR A 81 -4.88 7.71 4.22
N THR A 82 -4.97 8.24 5.43
CA THR A 82 -5.55 9.56 5.68
C THR A 82 -4.44 10.56 6.03
N PRO A 83 -4.26 11.64 5.24
CA PRO A 83 -3.31 12.71 5.55
C PRO A 83 -3.73 13.50 6.80
N PRO A 84 -2.82 14.28 7.39
CA PRO A 84 -3.13 15.06 8.58
C PRO A 84 -4.28 16.04 8.33
N PRO A 85 -5.14 16.25 9.33
CA PRO A 85 -6.17 17.27 9.24
C PRO A 85 -5.53 18.63 9.00
N GLU A 86 -6.19 19.43 8.17
CA GLU A 86 -5.85 20.83 7.99
C GLU A 86 -6.60 21.64 9.05
N SER A 87 -5.92 22.63 9.65
CA SER A 87 -6.53 23.44 10.70
C SER A 87 -7.83 24.08 10.21
N GLY A 88 -8.91 23.91 10.97
CA GLY A 88 -10.24 24.44 10.62
C GLY A 88 -10.96 23.66 9.52
N GLN A 89 -10.45 22.53 9.05
CA GLN A 89 -11.11 21.65 8.08
C GLN A 89 -11.42 20.27 8.69
N PRO A 90 -12.53 19.62 8.27
CA PRO A 90 -12.82 18.26 8.68
C PRO A 90 -11.75 17.28 8.14
N ALA A 91 -11.62 16.13 8.81
CA ALA A 91 -10.75 15.07 8.34
C ALA A 91 -11.15 14.63 6.93
N ARG A 92 -10.15 14.46 6.07
CA ARG A 92 -10.36 14.02 4.68
C ARG A 92 -10.73 12.53 4.66
N ALA A 93 -11.49 12.11 3.66
CA ALA A 93 -11.72 10.70 3.40
C ALA A 93 -10.38 9.96 3.16
N PRO A 94 -10.29 8.66 3.53
CA PRO A 94 -9.13 7.84 3.22
C PRO A 94 -8.80 7.86 1.72
N ARG A 95 -7.50 7.86 1.43
CA ARG A 95 -6.94 7.86 0.07
C ARG A 95 -6.17 6.56 -0.17
N GLU A 96 -5.92 6.25 -1.43
CA GLU A 96 -5.10 5.09 -1.78
C GLU A 96 -3.68 5.17 -1.22
N ALA A 97 -3.19 4.06 -0.67
CA ALA A 97 -1.87 3.96 -0.04
C ALA A 97 -0.69 3.94 -1.05
N VAL A 98 -0.91 4.37 -2.30
CA VAL A 98 0.06 4.28 -3.39
C VAL A 98 1.01 5.48 -3.49
N SER A 99 0.66 6.62 -2.89
CA SER A 99 1.50 7.82 -2.94
C SER A 99 2.81 7.63 -2.16
N ALA A 100 3.85 8.38 -2.53
CA ALA A 100 5.15 8.30 -1.83
C ALA A 100 5.01 8.63 -0.33
N GLU A 101 4.17 9.62 0.01
CA GLU A 101 3.88 9.96 1.40
C GLU A 101 3.19 8.79 2.12
N ALA A 102 2.14 8.21 1.52
CA ALA A 102 1.40 7.11 2.13
C ALA A 102 2.30 5.88 2.38
N ARG A 103 3.18 5.54 1.43
CA ARG A 103 4.14 4.43 1.60
C ARG A 103 5.08 4.66 2.77
N ARG A 104 5.64 5.87 2.91
CA ARG A 104 6.53 6.22 4.04
C ARG A 104 5.82 6.16 5.39
N VAL A 105 4.52 6.39 5.41
CA VAL A 105 3.68 6.29 6.60
C VAL A 105 3.44 4.83 6.95
N TRP A 106 3.00 4.05 5.97
CA TRP A 106 2.82 2.62 6.11
C TRP A 106 4.09 1.89 6.54
N ALA A 107 5.27 2.30 6.05
CA ALA A 107 6.55 1.71 6.44
C ALA A 107 6.79 1.69 7.96
N ARG A 108 6.26 2.68 8.69
CA ARG A 108 6.42 2.76 10.15
C ARG A 108 5.54 1.81 10.94
N GLY A 109 4.39 1.41 10.39
CA GLY A 109 3.40 0.56 11.05
C GLY A 109 3.13 -0.78 10.35
N ALA A 110 3.90 -1.13 9.31
CA ALA A 110 3.64 -2.32 8.50
C ALA A 110 3.79 -3.63 9.30
N CYS A 111 4.52 -3.61 10.42
CA CYS A 111 4.69 -4.77 11.28
C CYS A 111 3.40 -5.16 12.01
N GLU A 112 2.63 -4.16 12.44
CA GLU A 112 1.36 -4.29 13.18
C GLU A 112 0.28 -5.02 12.36
N LEU A 113 0.43 -5.09 11.03
CA LEU A 113 -0.49 -5.88 10.19
C LEU A 113 -0.51 -7.37 10.58
N ALA A 114 0.53 -7.88 11.24
CA ALA A 114 0.54 -9.26 11.73
C ALA A 114 -0.51 -9.49 12.83
N ASP A 115 -0.84 -8.46 13.62
CA ASP A 115 -1.80 -8.55 14.73
C ASP A 115 -3.25 -8.56 14.22
N LEU A 116 -3.46 -8.27 12.94
CA LEU A 116 -4.75 -8.30 12.24
C LEU A 116 -4.98 -9.60 11.47
N ARG A 117 -4.11 -10.60 11.64
CA ARG A 117 -4.29 -11.91 10.99
C ARG A 117 -5.51 -12.63 11.53
N ASP A 118 -6.20 -13.33 10.63
CA ASP A 118 -7.35 -14.18 10.94
C ASP A 118 -8.48 -13.44 11.71
N SER A 119 -8.55 -12.12 11.56
CA SER A 119 -9.48 -11.26 12.30
C SER A 119 -10.64 -10.73 11.43
N GLY A 120 -10.78 -11.20 10.18
CA GLY A 120 -11.83 -10.79 9.24
C GLY A 120 -11.74 -9.34 8.73
N VAL A 121 -10.60 -8.66 8.92
CA VAL A 121 -10.41 -7.26 8.52
C VAL A 121 -10.31 -7.13 7.00
N ARG A 122 -11.14 -6.25 6.41
CA ARG A 122 -11.23 -6.03 4.96
C ARG A 122 -10.58 -4.74 4.48
N ALA A 123 -10.35 -3.79 5.38
CA ALA A 123 -9.69 -2.54 5.09
C ALA A 123 -8.93 -2.05 6.32
N VAL A 124 -7.73 -1.52 6.10
CA VAL A 124 -6.92 -0.89 7.14
C VAL A 124 -6.55 0.50 6.65
N ASN A 125 -6.83 1.51 7.47
CA ASN A 125 -6.45 2.88 7.19
C ASN A 125 -5.33 3.30 8.14
N ASN A 126 -4.24 3.83 7.59
CA ASN A 126 -3.19 4.45 8.38
C ASN A 126 -3.41 5.97 8.39
N TRP A 127 -3.81 6.51 9.54
CA TRP A 127 -4.27 7.90 9.65
C TRP A 127 -3.28 8.75 10.43
N LYS A 128 -2.63 9.70 9.76
CA LYS A 128 -1.94 10.77 10.49
C LYS A 128 -2.95 11.67 11.20
N PHE A 129 -3.34 11.38 12.43
CA PHE A 129 -4.36 12.17 13.11
C PHE A 129 -3.79 13.42 13.79
N GLY A 130 -2.48 13.46 14.05
CA GLY A 130 -1.83 14.57 14.76
C GLY A 130 -0.44 14.92 14.24
N ARG A 131 -0.02 16.16 14.50
CA ARG A 131 1.36 16.62 14.32
C ARG A 131 1.80 17.43 15.53
N GLN A 132 3.06 17.30 15.89
CA GLN A 132 3.64 18.00 17.04
C GLN A 132 5.05 18.47 16.70
N GLU A 133 5.36 19.73 17.00
CA GLU A 133 6.75 20.19 17.06
C GLU A 133 7.41 19.59 18.28
N LEU A 134 8.55 18.93 18.08
CA LEU A 134 9.29 18.29 19.16
C LEU A 134 10.12 19.34 19.91
N PRO A 135 10.30 19.16 21.23
CA PRO A 135 11.07 20.09 22.03
C PRO A 135 12.54 20.19 21.56
N GLN A 136 13.22 21.27 21.97
CA GLN A 136 14.63 21.54 21.65
C GLN A 136 14.97 21.51 20.15
N GLY A 137 14.01 21.80 19.26
CA GLY A 137 14.25 21.83 17.82
C GLY A 137 14.46 20.46 17.18
N ALA A 138 14.01 19.37 17.81
CA ALA A 138 14.12 18.00 17.29
C ALA A 138 13.23 17.71 16.06
N GLY A 139 12.65 18.75 15.44
CA GLY A 139 11.82 18.66 14.25
C GLY A 139 10.35 18.38 14.56
N ARG A 140 9.62 17.82 13.59
CA ARG A 140 8.18 17.60 13.66
C ARG A 140 7.84 16.12 13.66
N ALA A 141 7.09 15.66 14.66
CA ALA A 141 6.49 14.33 14.70
C ALA A 141 5.10 14.32 14.07
N ALA A 142 4.70 13.16 13.56
CA ALA A 142 3.34 12.87 13.14
C ALA A 142 2.85 11.62 13.88
N TRP A 143 1.65 11.72 14.45
CA TRP A 143 0.98 10.63 15.14
C TRP A 143 0.08 9.90 14.16
N VAL A 144 0.21 8.58 14.14
CA VAL A 144 -0.52 7.65 13.25
C VAL A 144 -1.27 6.61 14.04
#